data_AF-A0A947PLG4-F1
#
_entry.id   AF-A0A947PLG4-F1
#
_cell.length_a   1.000
_cell.length_b   1.000
_cell.length_c   1.000
_cell.angle_alpha   90.00
_cell.angle_beta   90.00
_cell.angle_gamma   90.00
#
_symmetry.space_group_name_H-M   'P 1'
#
loop_
_entity.id
_entity.type
_entity.pdbx_description
1 polymer ?
#
loop_
_entity_poly.entity_id
_entity_poly.type
_entity_poly.pdbx_seq_one_letter_code
_entity_poly.pdbx_strand_id
1 'polypeptide(L)'
;MGAIFLSASVPTREPYSSDCRPQEIQAAVNALAQVVLGRKTLVWGGHPAITPLLWSAAQAVGVEYTVAVELFQSKLFQKVLPEENKNFANVKLIDAVGEDVEASLLAMRKAMFTSGEFEAAVFIGGMHGILDEHKLFTSYWPNATCIPIAQTGGATVHLARDLNYLPPDDLAPLDFVALLYRGLGIRPSQKREARVDQGKDHGTSPGIL
;
A
#
# COMPACT_ATOMS: atom_id res chain seq x y z
N MET A 1 6.29 -13.20 6.97
CA MET A 1 6.69 -12.16 6.00
C MET A 1 5.98 -10.89 6.46
N GLY A 2 6.70 -9.85 6.90
CA GLY A 2 6.00 -8.66 7.41
C GLY A 2 5.37 -7.83 6.29
N ALA A 3 4.39 -7.03 6.68
CA ALA A 3 3.56 -6.24 5.79
C ALA A 3 4.04 -4.80 5.68
N ILE A 4 3.83 -4.20 4.51
CA ILE A 4 4.05 -2.79 4.23
C ILE A 4 2.69 -2.14 4.02
N PHE A 5 2.38 -1.13 4.83
CA PHE A 5 1.19 -0.31 4.64
C PHE A 5 1.45 0.76 3.58
N LEU A 6 0.51 0.96 2.65
CA LEU A 6 0.52 2.06 1.71
C LEU A 6 -0.66 2.99 1.99
N SER A 7 -0.35 4.25 2.30
CA SER A 7 -1.30 5.36 2.37
C SER A 7 -1.02 6.28 1.18
N ALA A 8 -1.90 6.28 0.19
CA ALA A 8 -1.73 7.09 -1.00
C ALA A 8 -3.05 7.58 -1.58
N SER A 9 -3.03 8.79 -2.14
CA SER A 9 -4.08 9.30 -3.02
C SER A 9 -3.53 10.43 -3.90
N VAL A 10 -4.27 10.77 -4.96
CA VAL A 10 -3.97 11.94 -5.79
C VAL A 10 -4.78 13.12 -5.23
N PRO A 11 -4.13 14.17 -4.69
CA PRO A 11 -4.82 15.35 -4.19
C PRO A 11 -5.65 16.04 -5.29
N THR A 12 -6.91 16.35 -4.99
CA THR A 12 -7.84 17.05 -5.91
C THR A 12 -8.43 18.33 -5.30
N ARG A 13 -8.11 18.63 -4.04
CA ARG A 13 -8.67 19.75 -3.27
C ARG A 13 -7.59 20.52 -2.54
N GLU A 14 -7.79 21.82 -2.43
CA GLU A 14 -6.94 22.70 -1.63
C GLU A 14 -6.99 22.31 -0.14
N PRO A 15 -5.90 22.52 0.62
CA PRO A 15 -4.63 23.13 0.19
C PRO A 15 -3.68 22.17 -0.56
N TYR A 16 -4.00 20.87 -0.57
CA TYR A 16 -3.07 19.81 -1.01
C TYR A 16 -2.98 19.63 -2.53
N SER A 17 -3.88 20.23 -3.31
CA SER A 17 -3.81 20.22 -4.77
C SER A 17 -2.75 21.15 -5.35
N SER A 18 -2.39 22.21 -4.63
CA SER A 18 -1.51 23.28 -5.14
C SER A 18 -0.09 22.82 -5.45
N ASP A 19 0.44 21.88 -4.68
CA ASP A 19 1.79 21.32 -4.81
C ASP A 19 1.79 19.85 -5.27
N CYS A 20 0.61 19.33 -5.64
CA CYS A 20 0.43 17.96 -6.11
C CYS A 20 1.32 17.68 -7.33
N ARG A 21 2.03 16.55 -7.30
CA ARG A 21 2.91 16.11 -8.38
C ARG A 21 2.49 14.73 -8.90
N PRO A 22 1.53 14.66 -9.85
CA PRO A 22 0.95 13.39 -10.30
C PRO A 22 1.97 12.42 -10.93
N GLN A 23 2.95 12.92 -11.68
CA GLN A 23 3.98 12.06 -12.27
C GLN A 23 4.84 11.39 -11.19
N GLU A 24 5.20 12.14 -10.15
CA GLU A 24 5.98 11.67 -9.01
C GLU A 24 5.18 10.70 -8.15
N ILE A 25 3.87 10.93 -7.95
CA ILE A 25 2.96 9.95 -7.31
C ILE A 25 2.98 8.63 -8.08
N GLN A 26 2.80 8.69 -9.41
CA GLN A 26 2.81 7.48 -10.24
C GLN A 26 4.16 6.76 -10.19
N ALA A 27 5.26 7.50 -10.31
CA ALA A 27 6.61 6.95 -10.23
C ALA A 27 6.89 6.29 -8.86
N ALA A 28 6.46 6.92 -7.77
CA ALA A 28 6.62 6.39 -6.41
C ALA A 28 5.77 5.13 -6.18
N VAL A 29 4.53 5.09 -6.66
CA VAL A 29 3.67 3.89 -6.59
C VAL A 29 4.27 2.74 -7.40
N ASN A 30 4.78 3.02 -8.60
CA ASN A 30 5.46 2.02 -9.43
C ASN A 30 6.73 1.49 -8.77
N ALA A 31 7.55 2.38 -8.20
CA ALA A 31 8.76 1.99 -7.47
C ALA A 31 8.42 1.11 -6.26
N LEU A 32 7.38 1.46 -5.51
CA LEU A 32 6.89 0.65 -4.38
C LEU A 32 6.46 -0.73 -4.82
N ALA A 33 5.63 -0.83 -5.85
CA ALA A 33 5.22 -2.11 -6.40
C ALA A 33 6.42 -2.96 -6.85
N GLN A 34 7.39 -2.36 -7.55
CA GLN A 34 8.61 -3.04 -8.00
C GLN A 34 9.46 -3.59 -6.84
N VAL A 35 9.57 -2.84 -5.76
CA VAL A 35 10.39 -3.17 -4.59
C VAL A 35 9.69 -4.20 -3.69
N VAL A 36 8.39 -4.03 -3.44
CA VAL A 36 7.62 -4.79 -2.43
C VAL A 36 7.04 -6.08 -2.99
N LEU A 37 6.47 -6.05 -4.20
CA LEU A 37 5.68 -7.19 -4.71
C LEU A 37 6.55 -8.45 -4.90
N GLY A 38 6.05 -9.55 -4.35
CA GLY A 38 6.75 -10.83 -4.28
C GLY A 38 7.83 -10.92 -3.21
N ARG A 39 8.04 -9.89 -2.38
CA ARG A 39 9.04 -9.90 -1.29
C ARG A 39 8.46 -9.62 0.09
N LYS A 40 7.38 -8.85 0.14
CA LYS A 40 6.60 -8.49 1.33
C LYS A 40 5.12 -8.40 0.94
N THR A 41 4.24 -8.44 1.93
CA THR A 41 2.81 -8.21 1.71
C THR A 41 2.53 -6.70 1.62
N LEU A 42 1.87 -6.24 0.57
CA LEU A 42 1.44 -4.85 0.44
C LEU A 42 -0.03 -4.70 0.87
N VAL A 43 -0.32 -3.81 1.81
CA VAL A 43 -1.67 -3.58 2.33
C VAL A 43 -2.07 -2.12 2.15
N TRP A 44 -3.26 -1.85 1.62
CA TRP A 44 -3.77 -0.47 1.48
C TRP A 44 -5.30 -0.41 1.44
N GLY A 45 -5.83 0.80 1.59
CA GLY A 45 -7.24 1.10 1.35
C GLY A 45 -7.52 1.36 -0.13
N GLY A 46 -8.60 0.83 -0.70
CA GLY A 46 -8.90 0.82 -2.14
C GLY A 46 -9.26 2.15 -2.78
N HIS A 47 -8.36 3.12 -2.67
CA HIS A 47 -8.53 4.44 -3.26
C HIS A 47 -8.61 4.32 -4.79
N PRO A 48 -9.64 4.90 -5.45
CA PRO A 48 -9.86 4.73 -6.89
C PRO A 48 -8.71 5.20 -7.78
N ALA A 49 -7.92 6.17 -7.32
CA ALA A 49 -6.77 6.68 -8.07
C ALA A 49 -5.50 5.82 -7.94
N ILE A 50 -5.35 5.02 -6.88
CA ILE A 50 -4.12 4.27 -6.59
C ILE A 50 -4.24 2.82 -7.03
N THR A 51 -5.43 2.23 -6.87
CA THR A 51 -5.67 0.82 -7.17
C THR A 51 -5.35 0.45 -8.63
N PRO A 52 -5.73 1.24 -9.65
CA PRO A 52 -5.34 0.99 -11.05
C PRO A 52 -3.83 1.13 -11.30
N LEU A 53 -3.16 2.07 -10.61
CA LEU A 53 -1.71 2.26 -10.74
C LEU A 53 -0.95 1.06 -10.19
N LEU A 54 -1.33 0.57 -9.01
CA LEU A 54 -0.76 -0.64 -8.43
C LEU A 54 -1.00 -1.87 -9.32
N TRP A 55 -2.20 -2.01 -9.86
CA TRP A 55 -2.53 -3.09 -10.79
C TRP A 55 -1.64 -3.07 -12.04
N SER A 56 -1.46 -1.89 -12.66
CA SER A 56 -0.58 -1.73 -13.82
C SER A 56 0.88 -2.05 -13.47
N ALA A 57 1.37 -1.55 -12.33
CA ALA A 57 2.73 -1.81 -11.86
C ALA A 57 2.97 -3.30 -11.56
N ALA A 58 1.99 -3.98 -10.97
CA ALA A 58 2.06 -5.40 -10.69
C ALA A 58 2.21 -6.26 -11.96
N GLN A 59 1.44 -5.94 -13.01
CA GLN A 59 1.53 -6.62 -14.30
C GLN A 59 2.93 -6.46 -14.92
N ALA A 60 3.53 -5.27 -14.85
CA ALA A 60 4.86 -5.01 -15.37
C ALA A 60 5.97 -5.82 -14.65
N VAL A 61 5.72 -6.20 -13.39
CA VAL A 61 6.68 -6.90 -12.51
C VAL A 61 6.60 -8.43 -12.68
N GLY A 62 5.54 -8.96 -13.30
CA GLY A 62 5.41 -10.39 -13.64
C GLY A 62 5.23 -11.31 -12.43
N VAL A 63 4.65 -10.81 -11.34
CA VAL A 63 4.34 -11.60 -10.13
C VAL A 63 2.87 -11.99 -10.16
N GLU A 64 2.55 -13.24 -9.79
CA GLU A 64 1.18 -13.69 -9.52
C GLU A 64 0.64 -12.90 -8.32
N TYR A 65 0.00 -11.79 -8.66
CA TYR A 65 -0.32 -10.67 -7.78
C TYR A 65 -1.35 -10.99 -6.71
N THR A 66 -2.11 -12.07 -6.90
CA THR A 66 -3.27 -12.43 -6.09
C THR A 66 -2.94 -12.69 -4.63
N VAL A 67 -1.70 -13.08 -4.29
CA VAL A 67 -1.33 -13.47 -2.91
C VAL A 67 -0.49 -12.42 -2.17
N ALA A 68 0.22 -11.53 -2.90
CA ALA A 68 1.16 -10.58 -2.29
C ALA A 68 0.51 -9.26 -1.82
N VAL A 69 -0.81 -9.14 -1.93
CA VAL A 69 -1.56 -7.93 -1.62
C VAL A 69 -2.75 -8.18 -0.73
N GLU A 70 -3.11 -7.20 0.09
CA GLU A 70 -4.40 -7.12 0.78
C GLU A 70 -5.04 -5.76 0.52
N LEU A 71 -6.26 -5.77 -0.02
CA LEU A 71 -7.03 -4.58 -0.33
C LEU A 71 -8.16 -4.41 0.67
N PHE A 72 -8.18 -3.32 1.43
CA PHE A 72 -9.28 -3.00 2.34
C PHE A 72 -10.23 -1.98 1.72
N GLN A 73 -11.52 -2.23 1.84
CA GLN A 73 -12.52 -1.37 1.23
C GLN A 73 -13.80 -1.32 2.07
N SER A 74 -14.23 -0.12 2.45
CA SER A 74 -15.52 0.05 3.13
C SER A 74 -16.67 -0.17 2.14
N LYS A 75 -17.71 -0.90 2.59
CA LYS A 75 -18.94 -1.14 1.82
C LYS A 75 -19.71 0.15 1.50
N LEU A 76 -19.47 1.24 2.24
CA LEU A 76 -20.04 2.55 1.96
C LEU A 76 -19.70 3.04 0.54
N PHE A 77 -18.54 2.65 0.01
CA PHE A 77 -18.06 3.06 -1.31
C PHE A 77 -18.20 1.96 -2.38
N GLN A 78 -19.02 0.93 -2.14
CA GLN A 78 -19.20 -0.20 -3.08
C GLN A 78 -19.66 0.23 -4.49
N LYS A 79 -20.33 1.38 -4.61
CA LYS A 79 -20.82 1.91 -5.90
C LYS A 79 -19.74 2.58 -6.75
N VAL A 80 -18.57 2.88 -6.18
CA VAL A 80 -17.46 3.61 -6.84
C VAL A 80 -16.21 2.72 -6.94
N LEU A 81 -16.39 1.39 -6.87
CA LEU A 81 -15.27 0.48 -6.93
C LEU A 81 -14.66 0.47 -8.33
N PRO A 82 -13.34 0.68 -8.46
CA PRO A 82 -12.64 0.41 -9.71
C PRO A 82 -12.91 -1.03 -10.15
N GLU A 83 -13.09 -1.24 -11.46
CA GLU A 83 -13.29 -2.59 -12.00
C GLU A 83 -12.10 -3.50 -11.68
N GLU A 84 -10.92 -2.89 -11.56
CA GLU A 84 -9.66 -3.53 -11.21
C GLU A 84 -9.75 -4.25 -9.87
N ASN A 85 -10.59 -3.81 -8.91
CA ASN A 85 -10.73 -4.49 -7.61
C ASN A 85 -11.07 -5.98 -7.76
N LYS A 86 -11.75 -6.38 -8.85
CA LYS A 86 -12.08 -7.79 -9.15
C LYS A 86 -10.84 -8.63 -9.47
N ASN A 87 -9.74 -8.00 -9.85
CA ASN A 87 -8.48 -8.67 -10.19
C ASN A 87 -7.62 -8.98 -8.95
N PHE A 88 -8.02 -8.49 -7.77
CA PHE A 88 -7.33 -8.73 -6.51
C PHE A 88 -8.00 -9.91 -5.80
N ALA A 89 -7.26 -10.97 -5.49
CA ALA A 89 -7.86 -12.12 -4.81
C ALA A 89 -8.18 -11.88 -3.33
N ASN A 90 -7.53 -10.88 -2.70
CA ASN A 90 -7.63 -10.60 -1.27
C ASN A 90 -8.28 -9.23 -0.99
N VAL A 91 -9.50 -9.00 -1.51
CA VAL A 91 -10.29 -7.82 -1.16
C VAL A 91 -11.10 -8.08 0.10
N LYS A 92 -10.79 -7.36 1.18
CA LYS A 92 -11.51 -7.39 2.45
C LYS A 92 -12.52 -6.24 2.50
N LEU A 93 -13.80 -6.57 2.31
CA LEU A 93 -14.90 -5.62 2.41
C LEU A 93 -15.31 -5.43 3.88
N ILE A 94 -15.21 -4.20 4.37
CA ILE A 94 -15.55 -3.83 5.75
C ILE A 94 -16.92 -3.17 5.78
N ASP A 95 -17.79 -3.62 6.69
CA ASP A 95 -19.12 -3.03 6.86
C ASP A 95 -19.06 -1.53 7.16
N ALA A 96 -20.01 -0.79 6.60
CA ALA A 96 -20.16 0.64 6.88
C ALA A 96 -20.76 0.85 8.28
N VAL A 97 -20.34 1.92 8.95
CA VAL A 97 -20.93 2.36 10.20
C VAL A 97 -22.07 3.33 9.87
N GLY A 98 -23.22 2.78 9.52
CA GLY A 98 -24.37 3.56 9.04
C GLY A 98 -24.02 4.32 7.75
N GLU A 99 -24.38 5.61 7.70
CA GLU A 99 -24.08 6.52 6.58
C GLU A 99 -22.89 7.45 6.88
N ASP A 100 -22.23 7.26 8.02
CA ASP A 100 -21.11 8.10 8.44
C ASP A 100 -19.81 7.66 7.73
N VAL A 101 -19.32 8.56 6.88
CA VAL A 101 -18.10 8.37 6.09
C VAL A 101 -16.87 8.20 6.98
N GLU A 102 -16.69 9.08 7.97
CA GLU A 102 -15.50 9.07 8.84
C GLU A 102 -15.50 7.86 9.75
N ALA A 103 -16.65 7.51 10.33
CA ALA A 103 -16.77 6.31 11.15
C ALA A 103 -16.52 5.02 10.35
N SER A 104 -17.00 4.96 9.11
CA SER A 104 -16.78 3.83 8.19
C SER A 104 -15.31 3.71 7.76
N LEU A 105 -14.64 4.83 7.47
CA LEU A 105 -13.21 4.87 7.16
C LEU A 105 -12.38 4.47 8.38
N LEU A 106 -12.73 4.96 9.58
CA LEU A 106 -12.04 4.59 10.81
C LEU A 106 -12.17 3.09 11.11
N ALA A 107 -13.36 2.51 10.95
CA ALA A 107 -13.58 1.08 11.11
C ALA A 107 -12.73 0.26 10.12
N MET A 108 -12.67 0.69 8.86
CA MET A 108 -11.83 0.07 7.84
C MET A 108 -10.34 0.16 8.19
N ARG A 109 -9.85 1.34 8.59
CA ARG A 109 -8.44 1.55 8.99
C ARG A 109 -8.05 0.68 10.17
N LYS A 110 -8.92 0.58 11.19
CA LYS A 110 -8.68 -0.32 12.34
C LYS A 110 -8.57 -1.78 11.89
N ALA A 111 -9.52 -2.25 11.09
CA ALA A 111 -9.50 -3.62 10.57
C ALA A 111 -8.23 -3.91 9.74
N MET A 112 -7.78 -2.93 8.96
CA MET A 112 -6.55 -2.99 8.17
C MET A 112 -5.31 -3.08 9.05
N PHE A 113 -5.17 -2.25 10.08
CA PHE A 113 -3.98 -2.24 10.94
C PHE A 113 -3.90 -3.42 11.90
N THR A 114 -4.98 -4.16 12.10
CA THR A 114 -5.01 -5.42 12.85
C THR A 114 -4.93 -6.66 11.96
N SER A 115 -4.77 -6.51 10.64
CA SER A 115 -4.83 -7.66 9.71
C SER A 115 -3.57 -8.51 9.69
N GLY A 116 -2.46 -7.97 10.18
CA GLY A 116 -1.16 -8.63 10.21
C GLY A 116 -0.13 -7.77 10.93
N GLU A 117 1.14 -8.18 10.85
CA GLU A 117 2.26 -7.47 11.46
C GLU A 117 2.93 -6.54 10.45
N PHE A 118 2.99 -5.25 10.77
CA PHE A 118 3.54 -4.23 9.89
C PHE A 118 4.97 -3.87 10.27
N GLU A 119 5.86 -3.89 9.29
CA GLU A 119 7.26 -3.47 9.45
C GLU A 119 7.45 -2.00 9.06
N ALA A 120 6.62 -1.50 8.13
CA ALA A 120 6.72 -0.14 7.64
C ALA A 120 5.40 0.39 7.04
N ALA A 121 5.33 1.71 6.90
CA ALA A 121 4.31 2.44 6.16
C ALA A 121 4.96 3.39 5.16
N VAL A 122 4.40 3.47 3.95
CA VAL A 122 4.82 4.39 2.89
C VAL A 122 3.68 5.35 2.58
N PHE A 123 3.99 6.64 2.58
CA PHE A 123 3.02 7.72 2.36
C PHE A 123 3.35 8.47 1.07
N ILE A 124 2.36 8.60 0.18
CA ILE A 124 2.53 9.16 -1.17
C ILE A 124 1.38 10.14 -1.49
N GLY A 125 1.74 11.40 -1.74
CA GLY A 125 0.83 12.47 -2.14
C GLY A 125 -0.23 12.77 -1.07
N GLY A 126 -1.48 12.56 -1.48
CA GLY A 126 -2.68 12.52 -0.65
C GLY A 126 -3.12 13.81 0.04
N MET A 127 -4.25 13.69 0.75
CA MET A 127 -4.91 14.77 1.48
C MET A 127 -4.93 14.46 2.98
N HIS A 128 -5.83 15.07 3.75
CA HIS A 128 -5.92 14.93 5.21
C HIS A 128 -5.87 13.48 5.72
N GLY A 129 -6.50 12.54 4.99
CA GLY A 129 -6.53 11.12 5.37
C GLY A 129 -5.16 10.47 5.57
N ILE A 130 -4.10 10.96 4.91
CA ILE A 130 -2.72 10.50 5.13
C ILE A 130 -2.25 10.78 6.56
N LEU A 131 -2.58 11.96 7.09
CA LEU A 131 -2.19 12.37 8.43
C LEU A 131 -2.95 11.55 9.49
N ASP A 132 -4.23 11.29 9.24
CA ASP A 132 -5.07 10.42 10.09
C ASP A 132 -4.53 8.98 10.11
N GLU A 133 -4.18 8.47 8.93
CA GLU A 133 -3.64 7.12 8.76
C GLU A 133 -2.28 7.00 9.42
N HIS A 134 -1.39 7.99 9.30
CA HIS A 134 -0.11 8.00 10.01
C HIS A 134 -0.30 7.98 11.53
N LYS A 135 -1.16 8.86 12.07
CA LYS A 135 -1.42 8.94 13.50
C LYS A 135 -2.00 7.64 14.06
N LEU A 136 -2.93 7.03 13.32
CA LEU A 136 -3.53 5.77 13.72
C LEU A 136 -2.53 4.61 13.55
N PHE A 137 -1.81 4.53 12.44
CA PHE A 137 -0.81 3.49 12.18
C PHE A 137 0.26 3.46 13.28
N THR A 138 0.84 4.60 13.63
CA THR A 138 1.88 4.69 14.68
C THR A 138 1.36 4.34 16.07
N SER A 139 0.05 4.45 16.33
CA SER A 139 -0.54 3.99 17.59
C SER A 139 -0.62 2.46 17.69
N TYR A 140 -0.75 1.75 16.55
CA TYR A 140 -0.74 0.29 16.48
C TYR A 140 0.68 -0.27 16.32
N TRP A 141 1.52 0.42 15.54
CA TRP A 141 2.86 -0.03 15.12
C TRP A 141 3.91 1.04 15.43
N PRO A 142 4.19 1.33 16.72
CA PRO A 142 5.09 2.42 17.12
C PRO A 142 6.55 2.23 16.68
N ASN A 143 6.95 0.99 16.39
CA ASN A 143 8.31 0.64 15.95
C ASN A 143 8.42 0.47 14.42
N ALA A 144 7.32 0.61 13.68
CA ALA A 144 7.33 0.46 12.23
C ALA A 144 7.96 1.70 11.57
N THR A 145 8.70 1.47 10.50
CA THR A 145 9.35 2.55 9.75
C THR A 145 8.32 3.36 8.97
N CYS A 146 8.32 4.68 9.10
CA CYS A 146 7.44 5.56 8.32
C CYS A 146 8.23 6.30 7.24
N ILE A 147 7.86 6.11 5.97
CA ILE A 147 8.55 6.69 4.81
C ILE A 147 7.59 7.64 4.07
N PRO A 148 7.62 8.94 4.37
CA PRO A 148 6.92 9.94 3.58
C PRO A 148 7.73 10.33 2.34
N ILE A 149 7.17 10.13 1.14
CA ILE A 149 7.80 10.55 -0.12
C ILE A 149 7.41 11.99 -0.45
N ALA A 150 8.06 12.95 0.21
CA ALA A 150 7.72 14.38 0.13
C ALA A 150 7.73 14.95 -1.31
N GLN A 151 8.54 14.38 -2.21
CA GLN A 151 8.63 14.78 -3.62
C GLN A 151 7.31 14.63 -4.38
N THR A 152 6.34 13.91 -3.81
CA THR A 152 5.02 13.68 -4.40
C THR A 152 3.99 14.80 -4.12
N GLY A 153 4.35 15.77 -3.26
CA GLY A 153 3.47 16.89 -2.91
C GLY A 153 2.35 16.50 -1.93
N GLY A 154 1.36 17.39 -1.77
CA GLY A 154 0.18 17.15 -0.97
C GLY A 154 0.46 17.00 0.52
N ALA A 155 -0.40 16.25 1.22
CA ALA A 155 -0.29 16.04 2.66
C ALA A 155 1.01 15.37 3.08
N THR A 156 1.64 14.60 2.18
CA THR A 156 2.92 13.92 2.45
C THR A 156 4.07 14.90 2.69
N VAL A 157 4.05 16.10 2.10
CA VAL A 157 5.06 17.15 2.38
C VAL A 157 4.97 17.62 3.83
N HIS A 158 3.75 17.82 4.32
CA HIS A 158 3.49 18.20 5.70
C HIS A 158 3.92 17.08 6.65
N LEU A 159 3.55 15.84 6.32
CA LEU A 159 3.95 14.67 7.11
C LEU A 159 5.47 14.52 7.20
N ALA A 160 6.20 14.69 6.09
CA ALA A 160 7.66 14.62 6.09
C ALA A 160 8.29 15.69 7.00
N ARG A 161 7.72 16.91 7.00
CA ARG A 161 8.16 17.99 7.89
C ARG A 161 7.89 17.65 9.36
N ASP A 162 6.69 17.18 9.68
CA ASP A 162 6.30 16.85 11.05
C ASP A 162 7.17 15.72 11.64
N LEU A 163 7.57 14.77 10.79
CA LEU A 163 8.48 13.68 11.14
C LEU A 163 9.96 14.08 11.14
N ASN A 164 10.31 15.29 10.71
CA ASN A 164 11.69 15.69 10.39
C ASN A 164 12.40 14.64 9.51
N TYR A 165 11.66 14.07 8.55
CA TYR A 165 12.16 12.99 7.71
C TYR A 165 13.19 13.52 6.70
N LEU A 166 14.40 12.95 6.75
CA LEU A 166 15.46 13.23 5.81
C LEU A 166 15.75 11.96 5.01
N PRO A 167 15.52 11.95 3.68
CA PRO A 167 15.99 10.85 2.85
C PRO A 167 17.52 10.82 2.88
N PRO A 168 18.16 9.65 2.63
CA PRO A 168 19.60 9.56 2.61
C PRO A 168 20.25 10.52 1.59
N ASP A 169 21.26 11.28 2.04
CA ASP A 169 21.91 12.33 1.25
C ASP A 169 22.66 11.82 0.01
N ASP A 170 22.97 10.52 -0.03
CA ASP A 170 23.62 9.84 -1.15
C ASP A 170 22.65 9.43 -2.28
N LEU A 171 21.34 9.63 -2.08
CA LEU A 171 20.33 9.32 -3.10
C LEU A 171 19.95 10.53 -3.94
N ALA A 172 19.78 10.30 -5.24
CA ALA A 172 19.21 11.32 -6.11
C ALA A 172 17.76 11.64 -5.67
N PRO A 173 17.30 12.91 -5.78
CA PRO A 173 16.00 13.33 -5.24
C PRO A 173 14.78 12.53 -5.70
N LEU A 174 14.83 11.89 -6.87
CA LEU A 174 13.74 11.11 -7.46
C LEU A 174 14.06 9.60 -7.57
N ASP A 175 15.11 9.13 -6.91
CA ASP A 175 15.45 7.70 -6.86
C ASP A 175 14.61 6.96 -5.81
N PHE A 176 13.30 6.85 -6.09
CA PHE A 176 12.34 6.18 -5.21
C PHE A 176 12.67 4.69 -5.02
N VAL A 177 13.28 4.05 -6.02
CA VAL A 177 13.63 2.64 -5.95
C VAL A 177 14.73 2.41 -4.90
N ALA A 178 15.82 3.17 -4.95
CA ALA A 178 16.89 3.07 -3.96
C ALA A 178 16.40 3.47 -2.56
N LEU A 179 15.59 4.54 -2.48
CA LEU A 179 14.96 4.98 -1.23
C LEU A 179 14.16 3.84 -0.57
N LEU A 180 13.31 3.18 -1.35
CA LEU A 180 12.42 2.13 -0.84
C LEU A 180 13.17 0.83 -0.53
N TYR A 181 14.19 0.44 -1.30
CA TYR A 181 15.02 -0.71 -0.93
C TYR A 181 15.69 -0.49 0.42
N ARG A 182 16.32 0.68 0.63
CA ARG A 182 17.01 1.00 1.90
C ARG A 182 16.02 1.17 3.05
N GLY A 183 14.96 1.95 2.85
CA GLY A 183 13.99 2.27 3.89
C GLY A 183 13.13 1.08 4.33
N LEU A 184 12.85 0.15 3.43
CA LEU A 184 12.06 -1.06 3.74
C LEU A 184 12.94 -2.27 4.12
N GLY A 185 14.26 -2.11 4.17
CA GLY A 185 15.20 -3.20 4.47
C GLY A 185 15.17 -4.35 3.45
N ILE A 186 14.75 -4.07 2.21
CA ILE A 186 14.67 -5.05 1.13
C ILE A 186 15.96 -5.01 0.33
N ARG A 187 16.58 -6.18 0.09
CA ARG A 187 17.79 -6.26 -0.72
C ARG A 187 17.43 -6.30 -2.21
N PRO A 188 18.13 -5.57 -3.10
CA PRO A 188 17.91 -5.68 -4.55
C PRO A 188 18.03 -7.12 -5.08
N SER A 189 18.91 -7.92 -4.46
CA SER A 189 19.13 -9.34 -4.78
C SER A 189 18.09 -10.29 -4.17
N GLN A 190 17.19 -9.81 -3.32
CA GLN A 190 16.15 -10.64 -2.72
C GLN A 190 15.23 -11.15 -3.84
N LYS A 191 15.11 -12.47 -3.94
CA LYS A 191 14.25 -13.12 -4.94
C LYS A 191 12.78 -12.78 -4.66
N ARG A 192 12.01 -12.65 -5.74
CA ARG A 192 10.56 -12.58 -5.66
C ARG A 192 9.99 -13.99 -5.55
N GLU A 193 9.11 -14.20 -4.61
CA GLU A 193 8.29 -15.41 -4.52
C GLU A 193 7.22 -15.33 -5.59
N ALA A 194 7.38 -16.12 -6.66
CA ALA A 194 6.46 -16.14 -7.80
C ALA A 194 5.26 -17.06 -7.59
N ARG A 195 5.28 -17.92 -6.56
CA ARG A 195 4.29 -18.96 -6.27
C ARG A 195 4.30 -19.32 -4.78
N VAL A 196 3.14 -19.21 -4.13
CA VAL A 196 2.83 -20.12 -3.01
C VAL A 196 2.35 -21.40 -3.68
N ASP A 197 3.17 -22.43 -3.67
CA ASP A 197 2.77 -23.77 -4.11
C ASP A 197 1.62 -24.20 -3.17
N GLN A 198 0.38 -24.12 -3.64
CA GLN A 198 -0.71 -24.77 -2.94
C GLN A 198 -0.46 -26.26 -3.13
N GLY A 199 0.20 -26.87 -2.15
CA GLY A 199 0.38 -28.31 -2.06
C GLY A 199 -0.97 -28.99 -2.17
N LYS A 200 -1.34 -29.39 -3.38
CA LYS A 200 -2.37 -30.41 -3.60
C LYS A 200 -1.73 -31.72 -3.19
N ASP A 201 -1.96 -32.07 -1.93
CA ASP A 201 -1.84 -33.43 -1.45
C ASP A 201 -2.79 -34.30 -2.29
N HIS A 202 -2.29 -34.87 -3.39
CA HIS A 202 -2.98 -35.94 -4.10
C HIS A 202 -2.74 -37.21 -3.32
N GLY A 203 -3.59 -37.41 -2.31
CA GLY A 203 -3.82 -38.70 -1.67
C GLY A 203 -4.02 -39.75 -2.75
N THR A 204 -2.97 -40.54 -2.97
CA THR A 204 -3.02 -41.71 -3.84
C THR A 204 -3.72 -42.81 -3.05
N SER A 205 -5.05 -42.90 -3.18
CA SER A 205 -5.75 -44.13 -2.82
C SER A 205 -5.35 -45.21 -3.83
N PRO A 206 -4.83 -46.37 -3.39
CA PRO A 206 -4.55 -47.47 -4.29
C PRO A 206 -5.89 -48.11 -4.69
N GLY A 207 -6.20 -48.02 -5.98
CA GLY A 207 -7.31 -48.72 -6.60
C GLY A 207 -7.06 -50.22 -6.63
N ILE A 208 -8.00 -50.94 -6.04
CA ILE A 208 -8.16 -52.40 -6.08
C ILE A 208 -8.35 -52.84 -7.53
N LEU A 209 -7.52 -53.78 -7.98
CA LEU A 209 -7.83 -54.84 -8.94
C LEU A 209 -7.04 -56.09 -8.55
#